data_AF-A0A5D8ZF99-F1
#
_entry.id   AF-A0A5D8ZF99-F1
#
_cell.length_a   1.000
_cell.length_b   1.000
_cell.length_c   1.000
_cell.angle_alpha   90.00
_cell.angle_beta   90.00
_cell.angle_gamma   90.00
#
_symmetry.space_group_name_H-M   'P 1'
#
loop_
_entity.id
_entity.type
_entity.pdbx_description
1 polymer ?
#
loop_
_entity_poly.entity_id
_entity_poly.type
_entity_poly.pdbx_seq_one_letter_code
_entity_poly.pdbx_strand_id
1 'polypeptide(L)'
;MKTKSLLFLFVLLSLMAFSQTKVNPDDAPIKKSLTYFVNSIKSKQIDQAVNCIYPKFFTIVSKEQMTQILNMTYNNPFMKIEVQDLKFGNIEKPELITGEYFSITHYFLKLKCNVSSLNDEMKKKMNSALTAKYGANNVKYLANEGSYLINASMKACAVSKDKKSWKFVILEKEYKKELVKILPKKILDKF
;
A
#
# COMPACT_ATOMS: atom_id res chain seq x y z
N MET A 1 -43.24 -41.34 -19.20
CA MET A 1 -43.20 -40.11 -18.36
C MET A 1 -41.84 -39.79 -17.71
N LYS A 2 -40.70 -40.41 -18.09
CA LYS A 2 -39.41 -40.18 -17.40
C LYS A 2 -38.42 -39.22 -18.11
N THR A 3 -38.64 -38.88 -19.38
CA THR A 3 -37.73 -38.02 -20.16
C THR A 3 -37.94 -36.52 -19.93
N LYS A 4 -39.15 -36.08 -19.57
CA LYS A 4 -39.43 -34.67 -19.25
C LYS A 4 -38.78 -34.20 -17.95
N SER A 5 -38.57 -35.10 -16.99
CA SER A 5 -37.93 -34.78 -15.69
C SER A 5 -36.42 -34.57 -15.81
N LEU A 6 -35.76 -35.24 -16.77
CA LEU A 6 -34.32 -35.09 -17.04
C LEU A 6 -34.00 -33.78 -17.78
N LEU A 7 -34.88 -33.37 -18.70
CA LEU A 7 -34.77 -32.07 -19.38
C LEU A 7 -34.89 -30.89 -18.40
N PHE A 8 -35.77 -31.00 -17.40
CA PHE A 8 -35.94 -29.95 -16.40
C PHE A 8 -34.70 -29.80 -15.50
N LEU A 9 -34.02 -30.91 -15.19
CA LEU A 9 -32.78 -30.91 -14.41
C LEU A 9 -31.62 -30.24 -15.16
N PHE A 10 -31.55 -30.40 -16.48
CA PHE A 10 -30.49 -29.81 -17.32
C PHE A 10 -30.64 -28.28 -17.48
N VAL A 11 -31.88 -27.77 -17.44
CA VAL A 11 -32.18 -26.31 -17.50
C VAL A 11 -31.91 -25.62 -16.16
N LEU A 12 -32.04 -26.31 -15.03
CA LEU A 12 -31.71 -25.75 -13.71
C LEU A 12 -30.20 -25.66 -13.45
N LEU A 13 -29.40 -26.54 -14.05
CA LEU A 13 -27.93 -26.52 -13.96
C LEU A 13 -27.27 -25.41 -14.81
N SER A 14 -27.93 -24.92 -15.86
CA SER A 14 -27.39 -23.83 -16.69
C SER A 14 -27.53 -22.44 -16.06
N LEU A 15 -28.37 -22.28 -15.03
CA LEU A 15 -28.52 -21.02 -14.28
C LEU A 15 -27.44 -20.80 -13.22
N MET A 16 -26.59 -21.79 -12.93
CA MET A 16 -25.45 -21.66 -12.01
C MET A 16 -24.14 -21.23 -12.72
N ALA A 17 -24.20 -20.94 -14.03
CA ALA A 17 -23.07 -20.41 -14.76
C ALA A 17 -22.94 -18.89 -14.53
N PHE A 18 -21.87 -18.50 -13.82
CA PHE A 18 -21.29 -17.15 -13.74
C PHE A 18 -21.89 -16.14 -12.74
N SER A 19 -21.86 -16.50 -11.45
CA SER A 19 -21.45 -15.53 -10.42
C SER A 19 -19.94 -15.62 -10.20
N GLN A 20 -19.15 -15.45 -11.27
CA GLN A 20 -17.74 -15.12 -11.08
C GLN A 20 -17.72 -13.68 -10.58
N THR A 21 -17.53 -13.48 -9.27
CA THR A 21 -16.98 -12.23 -8.75
C THR A 21 -15.86 -11.84 -9.71
N LYS A 22 -16.04 -10.75 -10.47
CA LYS A 22 -15.08 -10.35 -11.51
C LYS A 22 -13.76 -10.00 -10.82
N VAL A 23 -12.92 -11.00 -10.61
CA VAL A 23 -11.57 -10.83 -10.07
C VAL A 23 -10.87 -9.95 -11.09
N ASN A 24 -10.53 -8.73 -10.69
CA ASN A 24 -9.75 -7.84 -11.53
C ASN A 24 -8.42 -8.55 -11.84
N PRO A 25 -8.12 -8.89 -13.11
CA PRO A 25 -6.93 -9.67 -13.45
C PRO A 25 -5.64 -8.94 -13.08
N ASP A 26 -5.72 -7.61 -12.91
CA ASP A 26 -4.60 -6.76 -12.52
C ASP A 26 -4.34 -6.76 -10.99
N ASP A 27 -5.24 -7.33 -10.17
CA ASP A 27 -5.06 -7.40 -8.71
C ASP A 27 -3.83 -8.21 -8.32
N ALA A 28 -3.68 -9.40 -8.91
CA ALA A 28 -2.57 -10.30 -8.59
C ALA A 28 -1.19 -9.67 -8.87
N PRO A 29 -0.92 -9.07 -10.06
CA PRO A 29 0.36 -8.42 -10.31
C PRO A 29 0.58 -7.18 -9.45
N ILE A 30 -0.46 -6.37 -9.17
CA ILE A 30 -0.34 -5.22 -8.25
C ILE A 30 0.05 -5.70 -6.84
N LYS A 31 -0.65 -6.71 -6.31
CA LYS A 31 -0.36 -7.30 -5.00
C LYS A 31 1.05 -7.86 -4.95
N LYS A 32 1.50 -8.55 -6.00
CA LYS A 32 2.87 -9.07 -6.10
C LYS A 32 3.90 -7.95 -6.04
N SER A 33 3.76 -6.91 -6.86
CA SER A 33 4.71 -5.78 -6.87
C SER A 33 4.69 -5.00 -5.54
N LEU A 34 3.52 -4.80 -4.93
CA LEU A 34 3.42 -4.08 -3.65
C LEU A 34 3.99 -4.90 -2.50
N THR A 35 3.76 -6.22 -2.50
CA THR A 35 4.39 -7.15 -1.55
C THR A 35 5.90 -7.11 -1.69
N TYR A 36 6.42 -7.08 -2.92
CA TYR A 36 7.85 -6.95 -3.17
C TYR A 36 8.40 -5.64 -2.59
N PHE A 37 7.75 -4.50 -2.86
CA PHE A 37 8.14 -3.21 -2.28
C PHE A 37 8.20 -3.24 -0.74
N VAL A 38 7.14 -3.73 -0.10
CA VAL A 38 7.06 -3.80 1.36
C VAL A 38 8.09 -4.76 1.94
N ASN A 39 8.34 -5.89 1.29
CA ASN A 39 9.36 -6.84 1.71
C ASN A 39 10.78 -6.30 1.53
N SER A 40 11.05 -5.52 0.49
CA SER A 40 12.34 -4.84 0.34
C SER A 40 12.59 -3.85 1.48
N ILE A 41 11.57 -3.13 1.94
CA ILE A 41 11.66 -2.28 3.15
C ILE A 41 11.91 -3.15 4.40
N LYS A 42 11.10 -4.20 4.59
CA LYS A 42 11.19 -5.10 5.75
C LYS A 42 12.57 -5.75 5.87
N SER A 43 13.14 -6.15 4.74
CA SER A 43 14.47 -6.77 4.63
C SER A 43 15.60 -5.75 4.48
N LYS A 44 15.31 -4.44 4.62
CA LYS A 44 16.27 -3.33 4.54
C LYS A 44 17.05 -3.24 3.23
N GLN A 45 16.50 -3.80 2.16
CA GLN A 45 17.02 -3.73 0.79
C GLN A 45 16.55 -2.41 0.15
N ILE A 46 17.06 -1.28 0.65
CA ILE A 46 16.53 0.06 0.35
C ILE A 46 16.59 0.38 -1.15
N ASP A 47 17.66 0.02 -1.85
CA ASP A 47 17.76 0.27 -3.29
C ASP A 47 16.65 -0.44 -4.08
N GLN A 48 16.28 -1.65 -3.66
CA GLN A 48 15.16 -2.37 -4.28
C GLN A 48 13.82 -1.71 -3.98
N ALA A 49 13.63 -1.25 -2.75
CA ALA A 49 12.43 -0.50 -2.37
C ALA A 49 12.30 0.79 -3.19
N VAL A 50 13.39 1.55 -3.33
CA VAL A 50 13.43 2.77 -4.15
C VAL A 50 13.16 2.47 -5.61
N ASN A 51 13.67 1.35 -6.14
CA ASN A 51 13.36 0.93 -7.51
C ASN A 51 11.87 0.61 -7.73
N CYS A 52 11.07 0.40 -6.67
CA CYS A 52 9.62 0.21 -6.78
C CYS A 52 8.85 1.53 -6.88
N ILE A 53 9.49 2.67 -6.66
CA ILE A 53 8.84 3.99 -6.72
C ILE A 53 8.63 4.39 -8.18
N TYR A 54 7.50 5.04 -8.44
CA TYR A 54 7.18 5.55 -9.78
C TYR A 54 8.22 6.59 -10.24
N PRO A 55 8.88 6.43 -11.39
CA PRO A 55 10.02 7.26 -11.77
C PRO A 55 9.74 8.77 -11.80
N LYS A 56 8.53 9.21 -12.18
CA LYS A 56 8.21 10.65 -12.18
C LYS A 56 8.22 11.25 -10.78
N PHE A 57 8.05 10.46 -9.71
CA PHE A 57 8.20 10.95 -8.35
C PHE A 57 9.60 11.53 -8.09
N PHE A 58 10.61 11.05 -8.81
CA PHE A 58 11.98 11.53 -8.66
C PHE A 58 12.23 12.95 -9.21
N THR A 59 11.24 13.57 -9.85
CA THR A 59 11.28 15.01 -10.18
C THR A 59 10.89 15.90 -8.99
N ILE A 60 10.30 15.32 -7.94
CA ILE A 60 9.91 16.01 -6.70
C ILE A 60 10.99 15.78 -5.61
N VAL A 61 11.41 14.53 -5.44
CA VAL A 61 12.44 14.12 -4.47
C VAL A 61 13.43 13.24 -5.20
N SER A 62 14.72 13.58 -5.22
CA SER A 62 15.71 12.80 -5.98
C SER A 62 15.77 11.34 -5.50
N LYS A 63 16.28 10.44 -6.35
CA LYS A 63 16.44 9.03 -5.98
C LYS A 63 17.37 8.88 -4.76
N GLU A 64 18.46 9.62 -4.74
CA GLU A 64 19.44 9.66 -3.66
C GLU A 64 18.81 10.18 -2.36
N GLN A 65 18.05 11.26 -2.43
CA GLN A 65 17.32 11.81 -1.29
C GLN A 65 16.31 10.78 -0.75
N MET A 66 15.57 10.10 -1.62
CA MET A 66 14.63 9.06 -1.21
C MET A 66 15.34 7.86 -0.55
N THR A 67 16.47 7.42 -1.10
CA THR A 67 17.32 6.38 -0.49
C THR A 67 17.78 6.80 0.91
N GLN A 68 18.20 8.06 1.08
CA GLN A 68 18.60 8.60 2.38
C GLN A 68 17.43 8.63 3.37
N ILE A 69 16.26 9.14 2.96
CA ILE A 69 15.04 9.19 3.79
C ILE A 69 14.67 7.80 4.29
N LEU A 70 14.64 6.81 3.40
CA LEU A 70 14.29 5.44 3.77
C LEU A 70 15.35 4.79 4.68
N ASN A 71 16.63 5.05 4.46
CA ASN A 71 17.69 4.59 5.37
C ASN A 71 17.58 5.22 6.75
N MET A 72 17.38 6.54 6.84
CA MET A 72 17.22 7.23 8.12
C MET A 72 15.96 6.78 8.87
N THR A 73 14.95 6.27 8.16
CA THR A 73 13.70 5.77 8.73
C THR A 73 13.81 4.32 9.21
N TYR A 74 14.31 3.42 8.36
CA TYR A 74 14.29 1.97 8.61
C TYR A 74 15.62 1.38 9.12
N ASN A 75 16.72 2.12 8.97
CA ASN A 75 18.05 1.79 9.49
C ASN A 75 18.50 2.76 10.60
N ASN A 76 17.54 3.28 11.38
CA ASN A 76 17.82 4.17 12.51
C ASN A 76 18.26 3.38 13.75
N PRO A 77 19.38 3.71 14.40
CA PRO A 77 19.83 3.01 15.61
C PRO A 77 19.00 3.34 16.86
N PHE A 78 18.31 4.49 16.88
CA PHE A 78 17.51 4.94 18.03
C PHE A 78 16.03 4.52 17.94
N MET A 79 15.55 4.21 16.73
CA MET A 79 14.17 3.80 16.49
C MET A 79 14.13 2.61 15.54
N LYS A 80 13.59 1.48 16.00
CA LYS A 80 13.44 0.29 15.16
C LYS A 80 12.00 0.17 14.67
N ILE A 81 11.79 0.35 13.37
CA ILE A 81 10.49 0.16 12.72
C ILE A 81 10.46 -1.21 12.05
N GLU A 82 9.50 -2.04 12.43
CA GLU A 82 9.28 -3.37 11.88
C GLU A 82 7.92 -3.45 11.21
N VAL A 83 7.89 -3.95 9.96
CA VAL A 83 6.64 -4.32 9.28
C VAL A 83 6.28 -5.74 9.67
N GLN A 84 5.24 -5.89 10.48
CA GLN A 84 4.77 -7.18 10.98
C GLN A 84 3.86 -7.89 9.99
N ASP A 85 2.97 -7.13 9.33
CA ASP A 85 1.95 -7.67 8.44
C ASP A 85 1.60 -6.69 7.30
N LEU A 86 1.17 -7.23 6.17
CA LEU A 86 0.66 -6.52 5.01
C LEU A 86 -0.68 -7.15 4.59
N LYS A 87 -1.72 -6.34 4.56
CA LYS A 87 -3.03 -6.72 4.02
C LYS A 87 -3.44 -5.80 2.89
N PHE A 88 -4.24 -6.32 1.97
CA PHE A 88 -4.78 -5.56 0.85
C PHE A 88 -6.23 -5.19 1.12
N GLY A 89 -6.57 -3.94 0.87
CA GLY A 89 -7.95 -3.47 0.77
C GLY A 89 -8.43 -3.55 -0.67
N ASN A 90 -9.26 -2.58 -1.06
CA ASN A 90 -9.73 -2.46 -2.44
C ASN A 90 -8.58 -2.10 -3.39
N ILE A 91 -8.55 -2.75 -4.55
CA ILE A 91 -7.67 -2.41 -5.67
C ILE A 91 -8.57 -2.03 -6.83
N GLU A 92 -8.51 -0.77 -7.24
CA GLU A 92 -9.35 -0.30 -8.34
C GLU A 92 -8.89 -0.91 -9.67
N LYS A 93 -9.85 -1.11 -10.57
CA LYS A 93 -9.54 -1.50 -11.95
C LYS A 93 -8.61 -0.45 -12.57
N PRO A 94 -7.47 -0.84 -13.17
CA PRO A 94 -6.56 0.13 -13.73
C PRO A 94 -7.17 0.92 -14.90
N GLU A 95 -6.88 2.21 -14.93
CA GLU A 95 -7.28 3.11 -16.01
C GLU A 95 -6.08 3.49 -16.87
N LEU A 96 -6.24 3.36 -18.19
CA LEU A 96 -5.23 3.82 -19.14
C LEU A 96 -5.36 5.33 -19.34
N ILE A 97 -4.29 6.05 -19.01
CA ILE A 97 -4.19 7.51 -19.17
C ILE A 97 -2.82 7.80 -19.79
N THR A 98 -2.82 8.39 -20.98
CA THR A 98 -1.57 8.83 -21.66
C THR A 98 -0.51 7.72 -21.76
N GLY A 99 -0.93 6.49 -22.08
CA GLY A 99 -0.04 5.34 -22.29
C GLY A 99 0.44 4.64 -21.01
N GLU A 100 -0.06 5.03 -19.83
CA GLU A 100 0.22 4.37 -18.55
C GLU A 100 -1.09 3.94 -17.87
N TYR A 101 -1.06 2.80 -17.19
CA TYR A 101 -2.15 2.30 -16.38
C TYR A 101 -1.99 2.76 -14.94
N PHE A 102 -3.07 3.28 -14.36
CA PHE A 102 -3.11 3.78 -12.99
C PHE A 102 -4.20 3.07 -12.20
N SER A 103 -3.88 2.61 -10.99
CA SER A 103 -4.85 1.99 -10.08
C SER A 103 -4.65 2.52 -8.66
N ILE A 104 -5.73 2.93 -8.01
CA ILE A 104 -5.72 3.23 -6.58
C ILE A 104 -5.75 1.89 -5.83
N THR A 105 -4.76 1.70 -4.97
CA THR A 105 -4.56 0.49 -4.18
C THR A 105 -4.60 0.86 -2.71
N HIS A 106 -5.63 0.37 -1.99
CA HIS A 106 -5.66 0.43 -0.53
C HIS A 106 -4.90 -0.76 0.05
N TYR A 107 -4.11 -0.50 1.08
CA TYR A 107 -3.40 -1.54 1.80
C TYR A 107 -3.23 -1.14 3.26
N PHE A 108 -2.98 -2.13 4.10
CA PHE A 108 -2.83 -1.95 5.53
C PHE A 108 -1.51 -2.56 5.96
N LEU A 109 -0.78 -1.83 6.80
CA LEU A 109 0.43 -2.35 7.45
C LEU A 109 0.18 -2.45 8.94
N LYS A 110 0.61 -3.57 9.53
CA LYS A 110 0.82 -3.63 10.97
C LYS A 110 2.29 -3.32 11.24
N LEU A 111 2.55 -2.23 11.95
CA LEU A 111 3.90 -1.79 12.28
C LEU A 111 4.14 -1.94 13.77
N LYS A 112 5.39 -2.25 14.12
CA LYS A 112 5.92 -2.13 15.48
C LYS A 112 7.07 -1.13 15.46
N CYS A 113 6.97 -0.08 16.24
CA CYS A 113 7.99 0.94 16.36
C CYS A 113 8.57 0.89 17.78
N ASN A 114 9.76 0.32 17.92
CA ASN A 114 10.49 0.34 19.20
C ASN A 114 11.15 1.70 19.38
N VAL A 115 10.87 2.31 20.54
CA VAL A 115 11.32 3.64 20.94
C VAL A 115 11.91 3.62 22.36
N SER A 116 12.34 2.46 22.84
CA SER A 116 12.80 2.31 24.23
C SER A 116 14.00 3.22 24.52
N SER A 117 14.85 3.44 23.52
CA SER A 117 16.03 4.31 23.56
C SER A 117 15.72 5.81 23.59
N LEU A 118 14.47 6.22 23.40
CA LEU A 118 14.08 7.64 23.44
C LEU A 118 13.76 8.09 24.86
N ASN A 119 13.99 9.37 25.16
CA ASN A 119 13.53 9.98 26.41
C ASN A 119 11.99 10.20 26.40
N ASP A 120 11.44 10.51 27.56
CA ASP A 120 9.98 10.62 27.73
C ASP A 120 9.35 11.78 26.96
N GLU A 121 10.07 12.90 26.81
CA GLU A 121 9.60 14.04 26.01
C GLU A 121 9.47 13.64 24.52
N MET A 122 10.48 12.95 24.00
CA MET A 122 10.47 12.45 22.62
C MET A 122 9.39 11.38 22.43
N LYS A 123 9.20 10.48 23.39
CA LYS A 123 8.12 9.47 23.35
C LYS A 123 6.75 10.15 23.29
N LYS A 124 6.52 11.21 24.08
CA LYS A 124 5.27 11.99 24.04
C LYS A 124 5.05 12.66 22.69
N LYS A 125 6.07 13.32 22.14
CA LYS A 125 6.01 13.92 20.78
C LYS A 125 5.71 12.87 19.72
N MET A 126 6.32 11.70 19.82
CA MET A 126 6.08 10.60 18.89
C MET A 126 4.66 10.03 19.01
N ASN A 127 4.14 9.88 20.23
CA ASN A 127 2.75 9.47 20.44
C ASN A 127 1.77 10.43 19.74
N SER A 128 1.96 11.74 19.94
CA SER A 128 1.14 12.77 19.30
C SER A 128 1.24 12.70 17.78
N ALA A 129 2.45 12.57 17.23
CA ALA A 129 2.65 12.47 15.79
C ALA A 129 2.00 11.21 15.18
N LEU A 130 2.21 10.05 15.79
CA LEU A 130 1.63 8.78 15.35
C LEU A 130 0.10 8.81 15.45
N THR A 131 -0.44 9.35 16.54
CA THR A 131 -1.88 9.48 16.76
C THR A 131 -2.50 10.46 15.76
N ALA A 132 -1.83 11.57 15.46
CA ALA A 132 -2.29 12.50 14.44
C ALA A 132 -2.28 11.86 13.04
N LYS A 133 -1.26 11.07 12.72
CA LYS A 133 -1.12 10.42 11.40
C LYS A 133 -2.10 9.25 11.22
N TYR A 134 -2.19 8.36 12.19
CA TYR A 134 -2.92 7.09 12.05
C TYR A 134 -4.26 7.05 12.79
N GLY A 135 -4.50 7.99 13.71
CA GLY A 135 -5.67 8.01 14.59
C GLY A 135 -5.43 7.25 15.90
N ALA A 136 -6.03 7.74 16.99
CA ALA A 136 -5.83 7.20 18.35
C ALA A 136 -6.18 5.72 18.47
N ASN A 137 -7.24 5.28 17.77
CA ASN A 137 -7.68 3.88 17.78
C ASN A 137 -6.73 2.93 17.04
N ASN A 138 -5.79 3.48 16.26
CA ASN A 138 -4.84 2.72 15.45
C ASN A 138 -3.43 2.72 16.03
N VAL A 139 -3.19 3.37 17.17
CA VAL A 139 -1.89 3.46 17.83
C VAL A 139 -2.01 2.98 19.26
N LYS A 140 -1.23 1.95 19.62
CA LYS A 140 -1.19 1.40 20.98
C LYS A 140 0.24 1.36 21.49
N TYR A 141 0.50 2.01 22.61
CA TYR A 141 1.78 1.88 23.30
C TYR A 141 1.82 0.60 24.15
N LEU A 142 2.91 -0.17 24.02
CA LEU A 142 3.23 -1.34 24.83
C LEU A 142 4.37 -0.96 25.77
N ALA A 143 4.04 -0.58 26.99
CA ALA A 143 5.02 -0.06 27.96
C ALA A 143 6.11 -1.10 28.30
N ASN A 144 5.74 -2.37 28.45
CA ASN A 144 6.65 -3.49 28.71
C ASN A 144 7.67 -3.73 27.58
N GLU A 145 7.37 -3.29 26.36
CA GLU A 145 8.24 -3.46 25.19
C GLU A 145 8.85 -2.14 24.70
N GLY A 146 8.53 -1.02 25.36
CA GLY A 146 8.92 0.32 24.92
C GLY A 146 8.55 0.60 23.46
N SER A 147 7.42 0.08 22.98
CA SER A 147 7.10 0.03 21.54
C SER A 147 5.69 0.48 21.24
N TYR A 148 5.47 1.13 20.10
CA TYR A 148 4.14 1.37 19.55
C TYR A 148 3.75 0.27 18.57
N LEU A 149 2.54 -0.27 18.71
CA LEU A 149 1.84 -1.02 17.68
C LEU A 149 0.95 -0.08 16.89
N ILE A 150 1.05 -0.12 15.56
CA ILE A 150 0.34 0.78 14.67
C ILE A 150 -0.38 -0.04 13.60
N ASN A 151 -1.68 0.19 13.44
CA ASN A 151 -2.47 -0.32 12.31
C ASN A 151 -2.59 0.81 11.27
N ALA A 152 -1.66 0.83 10.31
CA ALA A 152 -1.58 1.89 9.31
C ALA A 152 -2.49 1.58 8.11
N SER A 153 -3.54 2.38 7.92
CA SER A 153 -4.34 2.40 6.69
C SER A 153 -3.66 3.29 5.66
N MET A 154 -3.25 2.70 4.54
CA MET A 154 -2.44 3.36 3.52
C MET A 154 -3.13 3.33 2.15
N LYS A 155 -2.76 4.28 1.30
CA LYS A 155 -3.22 4.36 -0.08
C LYS A 155 -2.02 4.58 -0.99
N ALA A 156 -1.96 3.86 -2.10
CA ALA A 156 -0.96 4.07 -3.14
C ALA A 156 -1.65 4.20 -4.51
N CYS A 157 -1.01 4.93 -5.42
CA CYS A 157 -1.26 4.80 -6.84
C CYS A 157 -0.25 3.82 -7.42
N ALA A 158 -0.74 2.68 -7.91
CA ALA A 158 0.03 1.72 -8.69
C ALA A 158 0.04 2.19 -10.16
N VAL A 159 1.23 2.27 -10.74
CA VAL A 159 1.45 2.73 -12.13
C VAL A 159 2.20 1.66 -12.92
N SER A 160 1.74 1.36 -14.13
CA SER A 160 2.37 0.37 -15.02
C SER A 160 2.22 0.75 -16.49
N LYS A 161 3.17 0.34 -17.34
CA LYS A 161 3.04 0.44 -18.79
C LYS A 161 2.49 -0.84 -19.44
N ASP A 162 2.65 -1.98 -18.77
CA ASP A 162 2.43 -3.32 -19.33
C ASP A 162 1.45 -4.19 -18.53
N LYS A 163 0.92 -3.66 -17.41
CA LYS A 163 0.09 -4.35 -16.41
C LYS A 163 0.76 -5.52 -15.69
N LYS A 164 2.03 -5.78 -15.95
CA LYS A 164 2.81 -6.88 -15.35
C LYS A 164 3.70 -6.37 -14.24
N SER A 165 4.38 -5.24 -14.48
CA SER A 165 5.28 -4.60 -13.52
C SER A 165 4.69 -3.29 -13.03
N TRP A 166 4.49 -3.18 -11.72
CA TRP A 166 3.88 -2.00 -11.10
C TRP A 166 4.89 -1.25 -10.24
N LYS A 167 4.85 0.08 -10.35
CA LYS A 167 5.57 1.04 -9.50
C LYS A 167 4.57 1.83 -8.69
N PHE A 168 5.01 2.41 -7.58
CA PHE A 168 4.10 2.99 -6.59
C PHE A 168 4.41 4.46 -6.30
N VAL A 169 3.34 5.22 -6.12
CA VAL A 169 3.35 6.52 -5.45
C VAL A 169 2.48 6.39 -4.22
N ILE A 170 3.04 6.65 -3.03
CA ILE A 170 2.25 6.65 -1.79
C ILE A 170 1.41 7.93 -1.76
N LEU A 171 0.11 7.80 -1.50
CA LEU A 171 -0.86 8.89 -1.57
C LEU A 171 -1.15 9.39 -0.16
N GLU A 172 -0.45 10.45 0.23
CA GLU A 172 -0.63 11.16 1.49
C GLU A 172 -1.27 12.53 1.19
N LYS A 173 -2.27 12.92 2.00
CA LYS A 173 -3.08 14.12 1.71
C LYS A 173 -2.26 15.40 1.83
N GLU A 174 -1.31 15.42 2.76
CA GLU A 174 -0.38 16.52 2.98
C GLU A 174 0.49 16.83 1.75
N TYR A 175 0.73 15.85 0.88
CA TYR A 175 1.55 16.00 -0.33
C TYR A 175 0.73 16.16 -1.61
N LYS A 176 -0.58 16.39 -1.51
CA LYS A 176 -1.47 16.48 -2.69
C LYS A 176 -1.01 17.55 -3.69
N LYS A 177 -0.45 18.67 -3.23
CA LYS A 177 0.02 19.77 -4.09
C LYS A 177 1.20 19.35 -4.97
N GLU A 178 2.10 18.56 -4.42
CA GLU A 178 3.28 18.04 -5.11
C GLU A 178 2.88 16.94 -6.08
N LEU A 179 1.93 16.08 -5.69
CA LEU A 179 1.44 14.97 -6.51
C LEU A 179 0.78 15.42 -7.81
N VAL A 180 0.23 16.64 -7.89
CA VAL A 180 -0.31 17.26 -9.12
C VAL A 180 0.72 17.30 -10.25
N LYS A 181 2.02 17.37 -9.92
CA LYS A 181 3.09 17.45 -10.91
C LYS A 181 3.36 16.12 -11.62
N ILE A 182 2.92 15.00 -11.05
CA ILE A 182 3.33 13.66 -11.50
C ILE A 182 2.18 12.69 -11.73
N LEU A 183 0.99 12.95 -11.18
CA LEU A 183 -0.20 12.12 -11.35
C LEU A 183 -1.27 12.84 -12.18
N PRO A 184 -2.03 12.12 -13.02
CA PRO A 184 -3.15 12.71 -13.73
C PRO A 184 -4.25 13.22 -12.80
N LYS A 185 -4.92 14.33 -13.17
CA LYS A 185 -6.05 14.90 -12.41
C LYS A 185 -7.11 13.86 -12.05
N LYS A 186 -7.48 12.99 -12.99
CA LYS A 186 -8.46 11.92 -12.78
C LYS A 186 -8.11 10.96 -11.63
N ILE A 187 -6.81 10.77 -11.35
CA ILE A 187 -6.33 9.96 -10.23
C ILE A 187 -6.35 10.77 -8.93
N LEU A 188 -5.98 12.05 -8.99
CA LEU A 188 -5.97 12.98 -7.85
C LEU A 188 -7.37 13.29 -7.31
N ASP A 189 -8.39 13.26 -8.17
CA ASP A 189 -9.79 13.48 -7.81
C ASP A 189 -10.40 12.29 -7.02
N LYS A 190 -9.73 11.13 -7.03
CA LYS A 190 -10.17 9.91 -6.31
C LYS A 190 -9.60 9.77 -4.90
N PHE A 191 -8.67 10.63 -4.47
CA PHE A 191 -8.02 10.48 -3.16
C PHE A 191 -8.07 11.69 -2.23
#